data_AF-A0A959NUM3-F1
#
_entry.id   AF-A0A959NUM3-F1
#
_cell.length_a   1.000
_cell.length_b   1.000
_cell.length_c   1.000
_cell.angle_alpha   90.00
_cell.angle_beta   90.00
_cell.angle_gamma   90.00
#
_symmetry.space_group_name_H-M   'P 1'
#
loop_
_entity.id
_entity.type
_entity.pdbx_description
1 polymer ?
#
loop_
_entity_poly.entity_id
_entity_poly.type
_entity_poly.pdbx_seq_one_letter_code
_entity_poly.pdbx_strand_id
1 'polypeptide(L)'
;MRKVAAILDIDTATLSKIELGDRHAKREYLPILSELYKIEIKELEKLWLTDKVYEIIEDEEQGLNVLREAANEYKKTQKAH
;
A
#
# COMPACT_ATOMS: atom_id res chain seq x y z
N MET A 1 -10.26 17.66 2.49
CA MET A 1 -9.94 17.00 1.21
C MET A 1 -9.21 17.93 0.23
N ARG A 2 -9.70 19.14 -0.09
CA ARG A 2 -9.03 20.05 -1.06
C ARG A 2 -7.57 20.42 -0.72
N LYS A 3 -7.21 20.59 0.56
CA LYS A 3 -5.82 20.90 0.96
C LYS A 3 -4.85 19.75 0.70
N VAL A 4 -5.27 18.51 0.97
CA VAL A 4 -4.44 17.31 0.76
C VAL A 4 -4.25 17.06 -0.74
N ALA A 5 -5.32 17.19 -1.53
CA ALA A 5 -5.26 17.09 -2.99
C ALA A 5 -4.29 18.11 -3.60
N ALA A 6 -4.30 19.35 -3.11
CA ALA A 6 -3.37 20.39 -3.55
C ALA A 6 -1.91 20.10 -3.15
N ILE A 7 -1.65 19.56 -1.95
CA ILE A 7 -0.29 19.20 -1.51
C ILE A 7 0.26 18.05 -2.37
N LEU A 8 -0.59 17.09 -2.73
CA LEU A 8 -0.23 15.94 -3.55
C LEU A 8 -0.23 16.23 -5.06
N ASP A 9 -0.56 17.46 -5.46
CA ASP A 9 -0.74 17.88 -6.85
C ASP A 9 -1.66 16.94 -7.65
N ILE A 10 -2.80 16.58 -7.04
CA ILE A 10 -3.85 15.76 -7.65
C ILE A 10 -5.22 16.43 -7.54
N ASP A 11 -6.15 16.02 -8.40
CA ASP A 11 -7.53 16.47 -8.29
C ASP A 11 -8.25 15.81 -7.10
N THR A 12 -9.29 16.48 -6.61
CA THR A 12 -10.06 16.00 -5.45
C THR A 12 -10.83 14.71 -5.72
N ALA A 13 -11.18 14.39 -6.98
CA ALA A 13 -11.84 13.13 -7.31
C ALA A 13 -10.85 11.96 -7.26
N THR A 14 -9.61 12.16 -7.71
CA THR A 14 -8.51 11.19 -7.51
C THR A 14 -8.27 10.92 -6.03
N LEU A 15 -8.18 11.97 -5.20
CA LEU A 15 -8.05 11.80 -3.76
C LEU A 15 -9.24 11.04 -3.16
N SER A 16 -10.47 11.36 -3.57
CA SER A 16 -11.68 10.68 -3.07
C SER A 16 -11.66 9.18 -3.39
N LYS A 17 -11.25 8.80 -4.60
CA LYS A 17 -11.09 7.38 -4.98
C LYS A 17 -10.02 6.67 -4.15
N ILE A 18 -8.96 7.38 -3.77
CA ILE A 18 -7.94 6.83 -2.88
C ILE A 18 -8.50 6.62 -1.47
N GLU A 19 -9.23 7.60 -0.94
CA GLU A 19 -9.84 7.50 0.40
C GLU A 19 -10.93 6.40 0.48
N LEU A 20 -11.60 6.10 -0.64
CA LEU A 20 -12.61 5.05 -0.73
C LEU A 20 -12.02 3.65 -1.02
N GLY A 21 -10.73 3.55 -1.33
CA GLY A 21 -10.08 2.29 -1.74
C GLY A 21 -10.29 1.91 -3.22
N ASP A 22 -11.06 2.69 -3.98
CA ASP A 22 -11.28 2.48 -5.42
C ASP A 22 -10.02 2.71 -6.28
N ARG A 23 -8.99 3.36 -5.72
CA ARG A 23 -7.71 3.61 -6.40
C ARG A 23 -6.55 3.57 -5.43
N HIS A 24 -5.50 2.83 -5.77
CA HIS A 24 -4.28 2.82 -4.98
C HIS A 24 -3.57 4.18 -5.00
N ALA A 25 -3.15 4.64 -3.81
CA ALA A 25 -2.23 5.76 -3.68
C ALA A 25 -0.90 5.43 -4.38
N LYS A 26 -0.24 6.44 -4.94
CA LYS A 26 1.14 6.26 -5.40
C LYS A 26 2.09 6.19 -4.22
N ARG A 27 3.13 5.36 -4.31
CA ARG A 27 4.12 5.20 -3.24
C ARG A 27 4.83 6.51 -2.90
N GLU A 28 5.02 7.40 -3.89
CA GLU A 28 5.63 8.73 -3.68
C GLU A 28 4.81 9.64 -2.74
N TYR A 29 3.52 9.35 -2.53
CA TYR A 29 2.68 10.12 -1.61
C TYR A 29 2.86 9.72 -0.15
N LEU A 30 3.42 8.54 0.13
CA LEU A 30 3.52 8.02 1.50
C LEU A 30 4.31 8.94 2.45
N PRO A 31 5.46 9.53 2.07
CA PRO A 31 6.18 10.48 2.93
C PRO A 31 5.35 11.71 3.27
N ILE A 32 4.64 12.26 2.28
CA ILE A 32 3.79 13.44 2.45
C ILE A 32 2.62 13.12 3.39
N LEU A 33 1.99 11.96 3.21
CA LEU A 33 0.89 11.49 4.04
C LEU A 33 1.37 11.19 5.48
N SER A 34 2.58 10.66 5.64
CA SER A 34 3.23 10.41 6.94
C SER A 34 3.38 11.71 7.73
N GLU A 35 3.92 12.77 7.10
CA GLU A 35 4.08 14.08 7.73
C GLU A 35 2.73 14.75 8.04
N LEU A 36 1.80 14.70 7.08
CA LEU A 36 0.49 15.35 7.20
C LEU A 36 -0.36 14.75 8.33
N TYR A 37 -0.39 13.42 8.42
CA TYR A 37 -1.20 12.69 9.38
C TYR A 37 -0.45 12.29 10.64
N LYS A 38 0.87 12.55 10.71
CA LYS A 38 1.76 12.16 11.82
C LYS A 38 1.73 10.65 12.08
N ILE A 39 1.69 9.87 11.00
CA ILE A 39 1.73 8.40 11.02
C ILE A 39 3.15 7.97 10.64
N GLU A 40 3.68 6.90 11.24
CA GLU A 40 4.99 6.41 10.85
C GLU A 40 5.01 5.97 9.37
N ILE A 41 6.02 6.40 8.62
CA ILE A 41 6.18 6.03 7.21
C ILE A 41 6.18 4.51 7.01
N LYS A 42 6.78 3.76 7.94
CA LYS A 42 6.84 2.29 7.90
C LYS A 42 5.45 1.66 7.99
N GLU A 43 4.55 2.27 8.75
CA GLU A 43 3.17 1.78 8.87
C GLU A 43 2.41 2.00 7.56
N LEU A 44 2.57 3.18 6.95
CA LEU A 44 1.98 3.47 5.65
C LEU A 44 2.55 2.58 4.53
N GLU A 45 3.86 2.34 4.53
CA GLU A 45 4.49 1.42 3.59
C GLU A 45 3.98 -0.01 3.74
N LYS A 46 3.79 -0.48 4.98
CA LYS A 46 3.24 -1.80 5.26
C LYS A 46 1.82 -1.93 4.71
N LEU A 47 0.95 -0.94 4.97
CA LEU A 47 -0.41 -0.93 4.46
C LEU A 47 -0.41 -0.93 2.92
N TRP A 48 0.34 -0.01 2.31
CA TRP A 48 0.44 0.11 0.86
C TRP A 48 0.94 -1.19 0.18
N LEU A 49 1.95 -1.85 0.74
CA LEU A 49 2.45 -3.13 0.23
C LEU A 49 1.44 -4.26 0.42
N THR A 50 0.68 -4.25 1.52
CA THR A 50 -0.34 -5.26 1.79
C THR A 50 -1.44 -5.19 0.73
N ASP A 51 -1.95 -4.00 0.46
CA ASP A 51 -2.98 -3.79 -0.56
C ASP A 51 -2.45 -4.20 -1.95
N LYS A 52 -1.19 -3.85 -2.27
CA LYS A 52 -0.54 -4.27 -3.51
C LYS A 52 -0.40 -5.78 -3.67
N VAL A 53 -0.04 -6.48 -2.60
CA VAL A 53 0.05 -7.94 -2.64
C VAL A 53 -1.35 -8.55 -2.77
N TYR A 54 -2.35 -7.98 -2.10
CA TYR A 54 -3.74 -8.42 -2.18
C TYR A 54 -4.31 -8.27 -3.60
N GLU A 55 -4.14 -7.12 -4.26
CA GLU A 55 -4.56 -6.89 -5.66
C GLU A 55 -4.03 -7.98 -6.61
N ILE A 56 -2.83 -8.51 -6.38
CA ILE A 56 -2.22 -9.53 -7.24
C ILE A 56 -2.90 -10.89 -7.08
N ILE A 57 -3.46 -11.17 -5.90
CA ILE A 57 -3.92 -12.50 -5.53
C ILE A 57 -5.44 -12.60 -5.31
N GLU A 58 -6.17 -11.48 -5.34
CA GLU A 58 -7.57 -11.42 -4.93
C GLU A 58 -8.50 -12.27 -5.81
N ASP A 59 -8.23 -12.33 -7.11
CA ASP A 59 -9.01 -13.09 -8.09
C ASP A 59 -8.40 -14.48 -8.40
N GLU A 60 -7.32 -14.85 -7.72
CA GLU A 60 -6.60 -16.10 -7.96
C GLU A 60 -7.08 -17.20 -7.01
N GLU A 61 -7.52 -18.34 -7.55
CA GLU A 61 -7.99 -19.49 -6.75
C GLU A 61 -6.92 -19.96 -5.74
N GLN A 62 -5.64 -19.88 -6.12
CA GLN A 62 -4.50 -20.26 -5.29
C GLN A 62 -3.87 -19.09 -4.52
N GLY A 63 -4.45 -17.88 -4.57
CA GLY A 63 -3.83 -16.65 -4.06
C GLY A 63 -3.36 -16.74 -2.60
N LEU A 64 -4.20 -17.28 -1.71
CA LEU A 64 -3.86 -17.46 -0.30
C LEU A 64 -2.75 -18.51 -0.09
N ASN A 65 -2.74 -19.57 -0.88
CA ASN A 65 -1.70 -20.61 -0.79
C ASN A 65 -0.35 -20.04 -1.24
N VAL A 66 -0.32 -19.33 -2.37
CA VAL A 66 0.87 -18.64 -2.89
C VAL A 66 1.40 -17.63 -1.87
N LEU A 67 0.53 -16.83 -1.24
CA LEU A 67 0.94 -15.87 -0.22
C LEU A 67 1.65 -16.56 0.97
N ARG A 68 1.14 -17.71 1.41
CA ARG A 68 1.74 -18.49 2.50
C ARG A 68 3.09 -19.08 2.09
N GLU A 69 3.18 -19.61 0.87
CA GLU A 69 4.43 -20.15 0.34
C GLU A 69 5.50 -19.06 0.18
N ALA A 70 5.14 -17.91 -0.41
CA ALA A 70 6.03 -16.75 -0.53
C ALA A 70 6.54 -16.26 0.83
N ALA A 71 5.67 -16.23 1.85
CA ALA A 71 6.08 -15.88 3.21
C ALA A 71 7.07 -16.88 3.82
N ASN A 72 6.93 -18.18 3.50
CA ASN A 72 7.87 -19.20 3.94
C ASN A 72 9.22 -19.06 3.24
N GLU A 73 9.23 -18.83 1.92
CA GLU A 73 10.45 -18.59 1.14
C GLU A 73 11.19 -17.33 1.61
N TYR A 74 10.48 -16.23 1.86
CA TYR A 74 11.07 -15.01 2.42
C TYR A 74 11.74 -15.27 3.79
N LYS A 75 11.13 -16.07 4.67
CA LYS A 75 11.73 -16.42 5.96
C LYS A 75 12.98 -17.30 5.82
N LYS A 76 13.06 -18.14 4.79
CA LYS A 76 14.25 -18.98 4.53
C LYS A 76 15.43 -18.13 4.07
N THR A 77 15.21 -17.16 3.18
CA THR A 77 16.29 -16.29 2.67
C THR A 77 16.87 -15.40 3.76
N GLN A 78 16.06 -14.93 4.71
CA GLN A 78 16.53 -14.16 5.87
C GLN A 78 17.37 -14.95 6.88
N LYS A 79 17.28 -16.30 6.87
CA LYS A 79 18.11 -17.16 7.73
C LYS A 79 19.46 -17.53 7.11
N ALA A 80 19.63 -17.26 5.81
CA ALA A 80 20.86 -17.54 5.06
C ALA A 80 21.83 -16.34 5.01
N HIS A 81 21.52 -15.27 5.75
CA HIS A 81 22.39 -14.13 6.05
C HIS A 81 22.53 -14.00 7.56
#